data_AF-A0A3B8N969-F1
#
_entry.id   AF-A0A3B8N969-F1
#
_cell.length_a   1.000
_cell.length_b   1.000
_cell.length_c   1.000
_cell.angle_alpha   90.00
_cell.angle_beta   90.00
_cell.angle_gamma   90.00
#
_symmetry.space_group_name_H-M   'P 1'
#
loop_
_entity.id
_entity.type
_entity.pdbx_description
1 polymer ?
#
loop_
_entity_poly.entity_id
_entity_poly.type
_entity_poly.pdbx_seq_one_letter_code
_entity_poly.pdbx_strand_id
1 'polypeptide(L)'
;MNNSKLRIFAIVVMVCFFLLSSSLVLATTTYYLGTSANGYQIPRDGGLRLEPIPGREGWFSITIDFNEENRDPLYDGHWYKVTSGTWNPDGCWGIESYAFQPAPVKKLADGTPVGLGSIYIEEDCELTIIFDSNTKTIYDDYLHKFPDPKIYGNFNEAMERGSNWSMKDDEALVLKDQNGDGIYSGFFEIPAFEGDDHGYMMAVVLSTQFNTQYFFFAAVEQYKFDGTPAGMGQVSYLRPDEDTIYEFRFDSNTKVTEVIECKPGQVVELPTPVIYGDFNGWNIEGPKAVLLEHKGDGLYTATLTLPAYDGEGQGYMMLVCLSKKFYSDQWGMRWGAEEQYKFDGSHAGMGQVSYLKPPVETTYRFTFDIVSKETVFEVVD
;
A
#
# COMPACT_ATOMS: atom_id res chain seq x y z
N MET A 1 -8.75 -2.84 -84.92
CA MET A 1 -9.17 -3.04 -83.51
C MET A 1 -10.34 -2.11 -83.22
N ASN A 2 -11.45 -2.63 -82.70
CA ASN A 2 -12.77 -1.97 -82.77
C ASN A 2 -12.91 -0.88 -81.67
N ASN A 3 -13.09 0.38 -82.06
CA ASN A 3 -13.09 1.56 -81.18
C ASN A 3 -14.19 1.56 -80.08
N SER A 4 -15.23 0.72 -80.22
CA SER A 4 -16.27 0.59 -79.19
C SER A 4 -15.80 -0.22 -77.97
N LYS A 5 -14.93 -1.21 -78.16
CA LYS A 5 -14.42 -2.05 -77.04
C LYS A 5 -13.46 -1.29 -76.14
N LEU A 6 -12.71 -0.33 -76.70
CA LEU A 6 -11.78 0.51 -75.94
C LEU A 6 -12.51 1.54 -75.06
N ARG A 7 -13.64 2.08 -75.53
CA ARG A 7 -14.48 3.02 -74.75
C ARG A 7 -15.20 2.34 -73.59
N ILE A 8 -15.70 1.11 -73.79
CA ILE A 8 -16.34 0.34 -72.70
C ILE A 8 -15.31 -0.05 -71.65
N PHE A 9 -14.09 -0.44 -72.05
CA PHE A 9 -13.02 -0.76 -71.11
C PHE A 9 -12.56 0.46 -70.29
N ALA A 10 -12.45 1.63 -70.91
CA ALA A 10 -12.12 2.87 -70.21
C ALA A 10 -13.19 3.30 -69.19
N ILE A 11 -14.48 3.13 -69.52
CA ILE A 11 -15.60 3.45 -68.60
C ILE A 11 -15.63 2.45 -67.43
N VAL A 12 -15.39 1.16 -67.67
CA VAL A 12 -15.34 0.15 -66.59
C VAL A 12 -14.16 0.37 -65.65
N VAL A 13 -12.97 0.70 -66.18
CA VAL A 13 -11.80 1.02 -65.33
C VAL A 13 -12.02 2.31 -64.53
N MET A 14 -12.67 3.32 -65.11
CA MET A 14 -12.98 4.58 -64.43
C MET A 14 -14.08 4.40 -63.36
N VAL A 15 -15.08 3.55 -63.59
CA VAL A 15 -16.09 3.16 -62.59
C VAL A 15 -15.46 2.29 -61.48
N CYS A 16 -14.50 1.42 -61.80
CA CYS A 16 -13.74 0.68 -60.79
C CYS A 16 -12.86 1.61 -59.95
N PHE A 17 -12.22 2.64 -60.53
CA PHE A 17 -11.47 3.64 -59.76
C PHE A 17 -12.38 4.55 -58.91
N PHE A 18 -13.60 4.86 -59.36
CA PHE A 18 -14.60 5.56 -58.55
C PHE A 18 -15.26 4.68 -57.47
N LEU A 19 -15.28 3.35 -57.65
CA LEU A 19 -15.74 2.40 -56.64
C LEU A 19 -14.62 1.92 -55.69
N LEU A 20 -13.36 2.16 -56.02
CA LEU A 20 -12.21 2.00 -55.12
C LEU A 20 -11.90 3.28 -54.33
N SER A 21 -12.53 4.41 -54.66
CA SER A 21 -12.57 5.61 -53.82
C SER A 21 -13.75 5.61 -52.83
N SER A 22 -14.43 4.48 -52.64
CA SER A 22 -15.23 4.29 -51.43
C SER A 22 -14.25 4.27 -50.27
N SER A 23 -14.13 5.45 -49.66
CA SER A 23 -13.61 5.70 -48.33
C SER A 23 -13.56 4.42 -47.52
N LEU A 24 -12.36 3.88 -47.31
CA LEU A 24 -12.07 3.19 -46.05
C LEU A 24 -12.25 4.26 -44.97
N VAL A 25 -13.51 4.54 -44.61
CA VAL A 25 -13.83 5.05 -43.29
C VAL A 25 -13.53 3.84 -42.41
N LEU A 26 -12.28 3.74 -41.95
CA LEU A 26 -12.00 3.02 -40.72
C LEU A 26 -13.02 3.57 -39.73
N ALA A 27 -13.99 2.74 -39.33
CA ALA A 27 -14.90 3.09 -38.28
C ALA A 27 -14.02 3.39 -37.07
N THR A 28 -13.81 4.67 -36.78
CA THR A 28 -13.10 5.10 -35.59
C THR A 28 -13.93 4.62 -34.43
N THR A 29 -13.45 3.59 -33.74
CA THR A 29 -14.10 3.10 -32.52
C THR A 29 -14.24 4.27 -31.56
N THR A 30 -15.49 4.56 -31.20
CA THR A 30 -15.80 5.58 -30.19
C THR A 30 -15.78 4.93 -28.82
N TYR A 31 -15.23 5.66 -27.85
CA TYR A 31 -15.20 5.21 -26.46
C TYR A 31 -16.16 6.05 -25.62
N TYR A 32 -16.76 5.40 -24.62
CA TYR A 32 -17.76 5.98 -23.74
C TYR A 32 -17.45 5.61 -22.30
N LEU A 33 -17.76 6.52 -21.39
CA LEU A 33 -17.76 6.27 -19.96
C LEU A 33 -19.13 5.70 -19.56
N GLY A 34 -19.10 4.48 -19.01
CA GLY A 34 -20.24 3.94 -18.27
C GLY A 34 -20.03 4.21 -16.80
N THR A 35 -20.90 5.02 -16.19
CA THR A 35 -20.69 5.51 -14.82
C THR A 35 -22.00 5.72 -14.06
N SER A 36 -21.95 5.80 -12.74
CA SER A 36 -23.10 6.20 -11.91
C SER A 36 -23.72 7.52 -12.40
N ALA A 37 -22.90 8.46 -12.85
CA ALA A 37 -23.35 9.79 -13.26
C ALA A 37 -24.25 9.84 -14.50
N ASN A 38 -24.27 8.78 -15.31
CA ASN A 38 -25.21 8.64 -16.43
C ASN A 38 -26.11 7.40 -16.30
N GLY A 39 -26.24 6.84 -15.10
CA GLY A 39 -27.00 5.61 -14.88
C GLY A 39 -26.50 4.43 -15.70
N TYR A 40 -25.19 4.37 -15.97
CA TYR A 40 -24.50 3.29 -16.69
C TYR A 40 -24.97 3.08 -18.15
N GLN A 41 -25.38 4.15 -18.83
CA GLN A 41 -25.85 4.08 -20.22
C GLN A 41 -24.70 4.04 -21.26
N ILE A 42 -24.61 2.97 -22.08
CA ILE A 42 -23.63 2.83 -23.19
C ILE A 42 -24.16 2.07 -24.44
N PRO A 43 -24.02 2.66 -25.66
CA PRO A 43 -24.78 3.82 -26.05
C PRO A 43 -26.21 3.38 -26.44
N ARG A 44 -27.20 3.83 -25.68
CA ARG A 44 -28.46 4.28 -26.26
C ARG A 44 -28.92 5.42 -25.37
N ASP A 45 -29.04 6.59 -25.96
CA ASP A 45 -29.68 7.79 -25.40
C ASP A 45 -28.85 8.75 -24.50
N GLY A 46 -27.50 8.75 -24.57
CA GLY A 46 -26.72 9.83 -23.92
C GLY A 46 -25.37 9.45 -23.31
N GLY A 47 -24.76 8.34 -23.73
CA GLY A 47 -23.46 7.89 -23.22
C GLY A 47 -22.39 9.00 -23.25
N LEU A 48 -21.61 9.08 -22.17
CA LEU A 48 -20.59 10.11 -21.97
C LEU A 48 -19.37 9.79 -22.84
N ARG A 49 -19.31 10.40 -24.03
CA ARG A 49 -18.30 10.12 -25.04
C ARG A 49 -16.93 10.69 -24.64
N LEU A 50 -15.87 9.88 -24.77
CA LEU A 50 -14.50 10.35 -24.66
C LEU A 50 -14.06 10.97 -25.99
N GLU A 51 -13.34 12.09 -25.91
CA GLU A 51 -12.84 12.84 -27.05
C GLU A 51 -11.35 12.54 -27.31
N PRO A 52 -10.89 12.46 -28.58
CA PRO A 52 -9.48 12.23 -28.88
C PRO A 52 -8.57 13.32 -28.31
N ILE A 53 -7.41 12.93 -27.78
CA ILE A 53 -6.40 13.87 -27.30
C ILE A 53 -5.52 14.33 -28.48
N PRO A 54 -5.49 15.64 -28.82
CA PRO A 54 -4.67 16.14 -29.91
C PRO A 54 -3.18 15.79 -29.74
N GLY A 55 -2.57 15.23 -30.79
CA GLY A 55 -1.15 14.88 -30.79
C GLY A 55 -0.80 13.56 -30.08
N ARG A 56 -1.80 12.79 -29.58
CA ARG A 56 -1.61 11.44 -29.04
C ARG A 56 -2.58 10.46 -29.69
N GLU A 57 -2.13 9.80 -30.76
CA GLU A 57 -2.96 8.84 -31.51
C GLU A 57 -3.44 7.68 -30.64
N GLY A 58 -4.74 7.38 -30.70
CA GLY A 58 -5.36 6.31 -29.91
C GLY A 58 -5.64 6.67 -28.45
N TRP A 59 -5.37 7.90 -28.01
CA TRP A 59 -5.67 8.37 -26.67
C TRP A 59 -6.94 9.23 -26.66
N PHE A 60 -7.78 9.01 -25.66
CA PHE A 60 -9.07 9.70 -25.51
C PHE A 60 -9.24 10.21 -24.08
N SER A 61 -9.97 11.30 -23.87
CA SER A 61 -10.21 11.89 -22.56
C SER A 61 -11.65 12.35 -22.37
N ILE A 62 -12.10 12.38 -21.13
CA ILE A 62 -13.32 13.05 -20.69
C ILE A 62 -13.09 13.63 -19.29
N THR A 63 -13.67 14.80 -19.02
CA THR A 63 -13.73 15.39 -17.68
C THR A 63 -15.16 15.35 -17.19
N ILE A 64 -15.36 14.85 -15.97
CA ILE A 64 -16.67 14.66 -15.33
C ILE A 64 -16.64 15.34 -13.97
N ASP A 65 -17.72 16.04 -13.63
CA ASP A 65 -17.98 16.52 -12.27
C ASP A 65 -18.75 15.44 -11.51
N PHE A 66 -18.05 14.69 -10.68
CA PHE A 66 -18.64 13.75 -9.72
C PHE A 66 -19.12 14.51 -8.50
N ASN A 67 -20.42 14.43 -8.21
CA ASN A 67 -21.07 15.21 -7.17
C ASN A 67 -22.20 14.40 -6.50
N GLU A 68 -22.70 14.89 -5.36
CA GLU A 68 -23.73 14.21 -4.56
C GLU A 68 -24.94 13.71 -5.38
N GLU A 69 -25.37 14.45 -6.40
CA GLU A 69 -26.56 14.10 -7.21
C GLU A 69 -26.35 12.88 -8.11
N ASN A 70 -25.09 12.51 -8.37
CA ASN A 70 -24.72 11.54 -9.40
C ASN A 70 -23.91 10.33 -8.85
N ARG A 71 -23.89 10.20 -7.51
CA ARG A 71 -23.40 9.04 -6.77
C ARG A 71 -24.27 7.80 -7.02
N ASP A 72 -23.66 6.61 -6.91
CA ASP A 72 -24.39 5.35 -6.99
C ASP A 72 -25.35 5.18 -5.81
N PRO A 73 -26.67 5.00 -6.04
CA PRO A 73 -27.65 5.01 -4.97
C PRO A 73 -27.65 3.73 -4.11
N LEU A 74 -26.99 2.65 -4.55
CA LEU A 74 -26.98 1.38 -3.83
C LEU A 74 -25.75 1.25 -2.94
N TYR A 75 -24.57 1.57 -3.48
CA TYR A 75 -23.31 1.38 -2.78
C TYR A 75 -22.65 2.68 -2.31
N ASP A 76 -23.19 3.83 -2.70
CA ASP A 76 -22.60 5.14 -2.50
C ASP A 76 -21.22 5.31 -3.17
N GLY A 77 -20.88 6.55 -3.53
CA GLY A 77 -19.69 6.92 -4.30
C GLY A 77 -19.84 6.79 -5.80
N HIS A 78 -18.75 7.04 -6.51
CA HIS A 78 -18.73 7.14 -7.96
C HIS A 78 -18.04 5.92 -8.57
N TRP A 79 -18.64 5.39 -9.62
CA TRP A 79 -18.17 4.18 -10.25
C TRP A 79 -18.04 4.38 -11.74
N TYR A 80 -16.97 3.87 -12.35
CA TYR A 80 -16.85 3.97 -13.79
C TYR A 80 -16.08 2.82 -14.44
N LYS A 81 -16.37 2.65 -15.74
CA LYS A 81 -15.61 1.85 -16.70
C LYS A 81 -15.55 2.58 -18.04
N VAL A 82 -14.47 2.36 -18.78
CA VAL A 82 -14.38 2.81 -20.18
C VAL A 82 -14.88 1.69 -21.08
N THR A 83 -15.68 2.03 -22.08
CA THR A 83 -16.28 1.04 -22.99
C THR A 83 -16.19 1.48 -24.44
N SER A 84 -16.26 0.53 -25.37
CA SER A 84 -16.42 0.77 -26.81
C SER A 84 -17.89 0.92 -27.22
N GLY A 85 -18.79 1.16 -26.26
CA GLY A 85 -20.23 1.16 -26.46
C GLY A 85 -20.91 -0.20 -26.22
N THR A 86 -20.30 -1.07 -25.43
CA THR A 86 -20.91 -2.35 -25.02
C THR A 86 -20.39 -2.78 -23.66
N TRP A 87 -21.19 -3.53 -22.91
CA TRP A 87 -20.79 -4.16 -21.64
C TRP A 87 -20.13 -5.54 -21.85
N ASN A 88 -19.93 -5.96 -23.10
CA ASN A 88 -19.24 -7.20 -23.39
C ASN A 88 -17.79 -7.13 -22.90
N PRO A 89 -17.19 -8.25 -22.42
CA PRO A 89 -15.83 -8.26 -21.87
C PRO A 89 -14.76 -7.66 -22.81
N ASP A 90 -14.85 -7.90 -24.12
CA ASP A 90 -13.89 -7.39 -25.10
C ASP A 90 -14.06 -5.89 -25.42
N GLY A 91 -15.11 -5.26 -24.89
CA GLY A 91 -15.48 -3.88 -25.17
C GLY A 91 -15.70 -3.04 -23.92
N CYS A 92 -15.31 -3.53 -22.73
CA CYS A 92 -15.50 -2.88 -21.44
C CYS A 92 -14.28 -3.12 -20.55
N TRP A 93 -13.72 -2.04 -20.02
CA TRP A 93 -12.45 -2.03 -19.28
C TRP A 93 -12.63 -1.29 -17.96
N GLY A 94 -12.10 -1.86 -16.88
CA GLY A 94 -12.18 -1.32 -15.53
C GLY A 94 -10.88 -1.50 -14.77
N ILE A 95 -10.96 -2.02 -13.54
CA ILE A 95 -9.84 -2.07 -12.59
C ILE A 95 -8.64 -2.86 -13.10
N GLU A 96 -8.84 -3.90 -13.91
CA GLU A 96 -7.77 -4.70 -14.52
C GLU A 96 -7.00 -3.94 -15.60
N SER A 97 -7.64 -2.91 -16.13
CA SER A 97 -7.13 -2.03 -17.18
C SER A 97 -6.57 -0.72 -16.62
N TYR A 98 -6.67 -0.51 -15.30
CA TYR A 98 -6.23 0.71 -14.65
C TYR A 98 -4.70 0.76 -14.52
N ALA A 99 -4.11 1.90 -14.87
CA ALA A 99 -2.67 2.04 -15.06
C ALA A 99 -1.84 1.90 -13.77
N PHE A 100 -2.40 2.31 -12.62
CA PHE A 100 -1.72 2.24 -11.34
C PHE A 100 -2.34 1.13 -10.49
N GLN A 101 -1.57 0.09 -10.20
CA GLN A 101 -2.05 -1.03 -9.39
C GLN A 101 -1.50 -0.96 -7.95
N PRO A 102 -2.31 -1.31 -6.94
CA PRO A 102 -3.72 -1.72 -7.06
C PRO A 102 -4.65 -0.56 -7.42
N ALA A 103 -5.65 -0.84 -8.26
CA ALA A 103 -6.66 0.15 -8.65
C ALA A 103 -7.59 0.54 -7.47
N PRO A 104 -8.22 1.72 -7.49
CA PRO A 104 -9.26 2.09 -6.54
C PRO A 104 -10.47 1.15 -6.62
N VAL A 105 -10.76 0.48 -5.50
CA VAL A 105 -11.86 -0.48 -5.38
C VAL A 105 -12.56 -0.26 -4.04
N LYS A 106 -13.89 -0.18 -4.03
CA LYS A 106 -14.66 -0.22 -2.79
C LYS A 106 -14.64 -1.63 -2.22
N LYS A 107 -14.35 -1.74 -0.92
CA LYS A 107 -14.47 -2.98 -0.16
C LYS A 107 -15.54 -2.84 0.91
N LEU A 108 -16.28 -3.92 1.17
CA LEU A 108 -17.16 -4.01 2.33
C LEU A 108 -16.32 -4.12 3.61
N ALA A 109 -16.98 -4.03 4.78
CA ALA A 109 -16.32 -4.11 6.08
C ALA A 109 -15.53 -5.42 6.30
N ASP A 110 -15.92 -6.49 5.61
CA ASP A 110 -15.23 -7.79 5.63
C ASP A 110 -14.07 -7.90 4.61
N GLY A 111 -13.76 -6.81 3.88
CA GLY A 111 -12.72 -6.75 2.87
C GLY A 111 -13.15 -7.21 1.47
N THR A 112 -14.40 -7.66 1.28
CA THR A 112 -14.90 -8.14 -0.01
C THR A 112 -14.97 -6.98 -1.03
N PRO A 113 -14.31 -7.08 -2.20
CA PRO A 113 -14.41 -6.06 -3.24
C PRO A 113 -15.81 -6.10 -3.89
N VAL A 114 -16.38 -4.91 -4.15
CA VAL A 114 -17.68 -4.75 -4.85
C VAL A 114 -17.54 -3.88 -6.09
N GLY A 115 -18.62 -3.76 -6.88
CA GLY A 115 -18.65 -2.91 -8.08
C GLY A 115 -18.28 -3.60 -9.39
N LEU A 116 -18.25 -4.93 -9.45
CA LEU A 116 -18.14 -5.72 -10.69
C LEU A 116 -16.94 -5.36 -11.57
N GLY A 117 -15.81 -4.98 -10.95
CA GLY A 117 -14.58 -4.58 -11.65
C GLY A 117 -14.57 -3.12 -12.12
N SER A 118 -15.52 -2.28 -11.69
CA SER A 118 -15.50 -0.84 -11.93
C SER A 118 -14.47 -0.15 -11.03
N ILE A 119 -13.88 0.93 -11.53
CA ILE A 119 -13.01 1.80 -10.74
C ILE A 119 -13.91 2.63 -9.82
N TYR A 120 -13.51 2.73 -8.55
CA TYR A 120 -14.28 3.40 -7.50
C TYR A 120 -13.63 4.71 -7.06
N ILE A 121 -14.41 5.77 -6.99
CA ILE A 121 -14.01 7.09 -6.50
C ILE A 121 -14.93 7.46 -5.34
N GLU A 122 -14.37 7.66 -4.15
CA GLU A 122 -15.15 7.91 -2.95
C GLU A 122 -15.66 9.36 -2.87
N GLU A 123 -14.78 10.33 -3.11
CA GLU A 123 -15.09 11.73 -2.97
C GLU A 123 -15.77 12.33 -4.20
N ASP A 124 -16.61 13.33 -3.95
CA ASP A 124 -17.09 14.24 -5.00
C ASP A 124 -15.91 15.08 -5.49
N CYS A 125 -15.67 15.07 -6.81
CA CYS A 125 -14.54 15.72 -7.44
C CYS A 125 -14.78 15.94 -8.94
N GLU A 126 -14.07 16.92 -9.52
CA GLU A 126 -13.88 16.96 -10.96
C GLU A 126 -12.77 15.97 -11.32
N LEU A 127 -13.06 15.00 -12.18
CA LEU A 127 -12.14 13.94 -12.58
C LEU A 127 -11.92 13.94 -14.09
N THR A 128 -10.66 13.98 -14.50
CA THR A 128 -10.24 13.76 -15.89
C THR A 128 -9.80 12.32 -16.08
N ILE A 129 -10.57 11.58 -16.88
CA ILE A 129 -10.31 10.19 -17.24
C ILE A 129 -9.70 10.15 -18.63
N ILE A 130 -8.63 9.37 -18.78
CA ILE A 130 -7.90 9.15 -20.02
C ILE A 130 -7.87 7.66 -20.35
N PHE A 131 -8.01 7.33 -21.62
CA PHE A 131 -7.96 5.97 -22.12
C PHE A 131 -6.99 5.84 -23.30
N ASP A 132 -5.96 5.01 -23.14
CA ASP A 132 -5.11 4.56 -24.24
C ASP A 132 -5.74 3.33 -24.91
N SER A 133 -6.35 3.54 -26.07
CA SER A 133 -6.99 2.45 -26.81
C SER A 133 -6.01 1.46 -27.44
N ASN A 134 -4.72 1.78 -27.54
CA ASN A 134 -3.73 0.86 -28.10
C ASN A 134 -3.45 -0.28 -27.11
N THR A 135 -3.27 0.07 -25.84
CA THR A 135 -2.99 -0.87 -24.74
C THR A 135 -4.21 -1.23 -23.90
N LYS A 136 -5.34 -0.55 -24.13
CA LYS A 136 -6.56 -0.63 -23.31
C LYS A 136 -6.31 -0.19 -21.87
N THR A 137 -5.48 0.83 -21.68
CA THR A 137 -5.09 1.31 -20.34
C THR A 137 -5.90 2.55 -19.95
N ILE A 138 -6.39 2.57 -18.71
CA ILE A 138 -7.15 3.67 -18.11
C ILE A 138 -6.25 4.43 -17.15
N TYR A 139 -6.28 5.75 -17.25
CA TYR A 139 -5.64 6.69 -16.33
C TYR A 139 -6.70 7.67 -15.82
N ASP A 140 -6.52 8.17 -14.61
CA ASP A 140 -7.28 9.31 -14.11
C ASP A 140 -6.41 10.19 -13.22
N ASP A 141 -6.79 11.46 -13.07
CA ASP A 141 -6.15 12.38 -12.14
C ASP A 141 -6.81 12.35 -10.75
N TYR A 142 -7.38 11.22 -10.33
CA TYR A 142 -7.80 11.07 -8.95
C TYR A 142 -6.56 11.10 -8.03
N LEU A 143 -6.73 11.55 -6.79
CA LEU A 143 -5.65 11.47 -5.79
C LEU A 143 -5.66 10.09 -5.13
N HIS A 144 -4.73 9.24 -5.55
CA HIS A 144 -4.58 7.88 -5.01
C HIS A 144 -3.77 7.95 -3.72
N LYS A 145 -4.45 7.91 -2.57
CA LYS A 145 -3.81 7.74 -1.27
C LYS A 145 -3.43 6.28 -1.08
N PHE A 146 -2.18 6.04 -0.69
CA PHE A 146 -1.76 4.68 -0.36
C PHE A 146 -2.30 4.29 1.01
N PRO A 147 -2.81 3.06 1.17
CA PRO A 147 -3.24 2.57 2.49
C PRO A 147 -2.06 2.46 3.46
N ASP A 148 -0.86 2.22 2.90
CA ASP A 148 0.39 2.08 3.61
C ASP A 148 1.44 3.02 2.98
N PRO A 149 2.21 3.78 3.78
CA PRO A 149 3.37 4.53 3.31
C PRO A 149 4.36 3.63 2.58
N LYS A 150 5.00 4.16 1.54
CA LYS A 150 5.99 3.43 0.74
C LYS A 150 7.26 4.24 0.61
N ILE A 151 8.40 3.58 0.57
CA ILE A 151 9.65 4.21 0.14
C ILE A 151 9.85 3.89 -1.33
N TYR A 152 10.09 4.93 -2.13
CA TYR A 152 10.39 4.81 -3.56
C TYR A 152 11.65 5.59 -3.89
N GLY A 153 12.31 5.22 -4.99
CA GLY A 153 13.61 5.81 -5.32
C GLY A 153 14.33 5.14 -6.48
N ASN A 154 15.60 5.48 -6.65
CA ASN A 154 16.45 4.90 -7.70
C ASN A 154 17.15 3.59 -7.28
N PHE A 155 16.68 2.95 -6.22
CA PHE A 155 17.18 1.66 -5.74
C PHE A 155 16.42 0.46 -6.31
N ASN A 156 15.22 0.66 -6.88
CA ASN A 156 14.34 -0.44 -7.30
C ASN A 156 15.04 -1.39 -8.28
N GLU A 157 15.79 -0.85 -9.26
CA GLU A 157 16.51 -1.68 -10.23
C GLU A 157 17.64 -2.48 -9.57
N ALA A 158 18.40 -1.87 -8.67
CA ALA A 158 19.48 -2.55 -7.94
C ALA A 158 18.94 -3.67 -7.03
N MET A 159 17.71 -3.53 -6.54
CA MET A 159 17.01 -4.54 -5.76
C MET A 159 16.25 -5.57 -6.62
N GLU A 160 16.35 -5.50 -7.95
CA GLU A 160 15.58 -6.32 -8.90
C GLU A 160 14.05 -6.22 -8.72
N ARG A 161 13.56 -5.07 -8.26
CA ARG A 161 12.15 -4.81 -7.96
C ARG A 161 11.41 -4.09 -9.08
N GLY A 162 12.05 -3.81 -10.22
CA GLY A 162 11.43 -3.11 -11.35
C GLY A 162 12.03 -1.74 -11.58
N SER A 163 11.24 -0.82 -12.14
CA SER A 163 11.78 0.44 -12.63
C SER A 163 12.09 1.40 -11.48
N ASN A 164 13.20 2.13 -11.62
CA ASN A 164 13.53 3.22 -10.72
C ASN A 164 12.39 4.25 -10.65
N TRP A 165 12.16 4.78 -9.45
CA TRP A 165 11.09 5.74 -9.12
C TRP A 165 9.66 5.20 -9.24
N SER A 166 9.49 3.89 -9.40
CA SER A 166 8.17 3.28 -9.34
C SER A 166 7.63 3.21 -7.91
N MET A 167 6.32 3.48 -7.76
CA MET A 167 5.59 3.52 -6.49
C MET A 167 4.60 2.34 -6.32
N LYS A 168 4.61 1.38 -7.25
CA LYS A 168 3.76 0.19 -7.18
C LYS A 168 4.17 -0.70 -6.01
N ASP A 169 3.24 -1.49 -5.50
CA ASP A 169 3.43 -2.29 -4.26
C ASP A 169 4.55 -3.32 -4.37
N ASP A 170 4.73 -3.94 -5.55
CA ASP A 170 5.78 -4.92 -5.82
C ASP A 170 7.15 -4.28 -6.11
N GLU A 171 7.16 -3.00 -6.50
CA GLU A 171 8.38 -2.29 -6.87
C GLU A 171 8.95 -1.45 -5.70
N ALA A 172 8.10 -0.69 -5.00
CA ALA A 172 8.46 0.12 -3.84
C ALA A 172 8.64 -0.71 -2.55
N LEU A 173 9.18 -0.09 -1.50
CA LEU A 173 9.30 -0.69 -0.17
C LEU A 173 8.07 -0.29 0.68
N VAL A 174 7.11 -1.21 0.85
CA VAL A 174 5.87 -0.94 1.59
C VAL A 174 6.10 -1.06 3.09
N LEU A 175 5.75 -0.04 3.87
CA LEU A 175 5.87 -0.01 5.33
C LEU A 175 4.51 -0.34 5.96
N LYS A 176 4.49 -1.15 7.03
CA LYS A 176 3.25 -1.62 7.66
C LYS A 176 3.16 -1.17 9.12
N ASP A 177 1.98 -0.73 9.53
CA ASP A 177 1.66 -0.49 10.93
C ASP A 177 1.14 -1.80 11.56
N GLN A 178 2.04 -2.53 12.21
CA GLN A 178 1.73 -3.87 12.74
C GLN A 178 0.84 -3.85 13.99
N ASN A 179 0.87 -2.76 14.76
CA ASN A 179 0.24 -2.69 16.07
C ASN A 179 -0.86 -1.60 16.17
N GLY A 180 -1.01 -0.76 15.14
CA GLY A 180 -1.98 0.31 15.02
C GLY A 180 -1.55 1.60 15.72
N ASP A 181 -0.25 1.85 15.88
CA ASP A 181 0.29 2.96 16.65
C ASP A 181 0.67 4.18 15.81
N GLY A 182 0.52 4.09 14.48
CA GLY A 182 0.90 5.13 13.54
C GLY A 182 2.38 5.12 13.15
N ILE A 183 3.16 4.14 13.61
CA ILE A 183 4.53 3.87 13.18
C ILE A 183 4.52 2.72 12.17
N TYR A 184 4.83 3.05 10.92
CA TYR A 184 4.88 2.10 9.82
C TYR A 184 6.31 1.60 9.67
N SER A 185 6.51 0.28 9.66
CA SER A 185 7.84 -0.32 9.58
C SER A 185 7.99 -1.39 8.52
N GLY A 186 9.22 -1.60 8.07
CA GLY A 186 9.60 -2.66 7.14
C GLY A 186 11.09 -2.95 7.16
N PHE A 187 11.45 -4.22 6.97
CA PHE A 187 12.83 -4.69 6.87
C PHE A 187 13.18 -4.98 5.42
N PHE A 188 14.29 -4.40 4.96
CA PHE A 188 14.75 -4.58 3.58
C PHE A 188 16.26 -4.72 3.54
N GLU A 189 16.75 -5.69 2.78
CA GLU A 189 18.15 -5.78 2.41
C GLU A 189 18.39 -4.83 1.24
N ILE A 190 19.19 -3.80 1.48
CA ILE A 190 19.56 -2.81 0.47
C ILE A 190 20.97 -3.16 -0.02
N PRO A 191 21.19 -3.36 -1.34
CA PRO A 191 22.50 -3.68 -1.88
C PRO A 191 23.56 -2.62 -1.58
N ALA A 192 24.82 -3.02 -1.64
CA ALA A 192 25.94 -2.09 -1.66
C ALA A 192 25.79 -1.05 -2.77
N PHE A 193 26.03 0.22 -2.46
CA PHE A 193 25.93 1.27 -3.47
C PHE A 193 27.22 1.36 -4.30
N GLU A 194 27.14 1.04 -5.60
CA GLU A 194 28.30 1.03 -6.51
C GLU A 194 28.65 2.38 -7.15
N GLY A 195 27.85 3.43 -6.90
CA GLY A 195 28.04 4.75 -7.53
C GLY A 195 29.00 5.68 -6.77
N ASP A 196 29.46 6.73 -7.45
CA ASP A 196 30.33 7.76 -6.87
C ASP A 196 29.55 8.89 -6.14
N ASP A 197 28.22 8.90 -6.25
CA ASP A 197 27.34 9.95 -5.72
C ASP A 197 26.98 9.74 -4.23
N HIS A 198 26.00 10.50 -3.74
CA HIS A 198 25.54 10.52 -2.35
C HIS A 198 24.87 9.22 -1.85
N GLY A 199 24.58 8.25 -2.73
CA GLY A 199 23.88 7.01 -2.41
C GLY A 199 22.57 6.86 -3.18
N TYR A 200 21.75 5.88 -2.79
CA TYR A 200 20.38 5.74 -3.28
C TYR A 200 19.54 6.92 -2.83
N MET A 201 18.84 7.52 -3.79
CA MET A 201 17.84 8.55 -3.59
C MET A 201 16.53 7.90 -3.15
N MET A 202 15.99 8.32 -2.00
CA MET A 202 14.80 7.73 -1.39
C MET A 202 13.87 8.79 -0.83
N ALA A 203 12.57 8.58 -0.95
CA ALA A 203 11.56 9.37 -0.26
C ALA A 203 10.41 8.46 0.19
N VAL A 204 9.75 8.84 1.29
CA VAL A 204 8.47 8.24 1.67
C VAL A 204 7.37 8.92 0.86
N VAL A 205 6.50 8.15 0.23
CA VAL A 205 5.34 8.63 -0.52
C VAL A 205 4.05 8.11 0.12
N LEU A 206 3.07 9.00 0.26
CA LEU A 206 1.75 8.71 0.83
C LEU A 206 0.64 8.77 -0.22
N SER A 207 0.86 9.46 -1.34
CA SER A 207 -0.12 9.51 -2.42
C SER A 207 0.50 9.78 -3.80
N THR A 208 -0.24 9.38 -4.84
CA THR A 208 0.11 9.64 -6.23
C THR A 208 -1.10 10.12 -7.02
N GLN A 209 -0.85 10.81 -8.14
CA GLN A 209 -1.87 11.28 -9.06
C GLN A 209 -1.31 11.24 -10.47
N PHE A 210 -2.14 10.89 -11.46
CA PHE A 210 -1.73 10.99 -12.85
C PHE A 210 -1.68 12.44 -13.28
N ASN A 211 -0.53 12.89 -13.76
CA ASN A 211 -0.40 14.19 -14.38
C ASN A 211 -0.93 14.12 -15.82
N THR A 212 -2.10 14.69 -16.08
CA THR A 212 -2.77 14.66 -17.39
C THR A 212 -2.06 15.50 -18.46
N GLN A 213 -1.20 16.45 -18.06
CA GLN A 213 -0.43 17.29 -18.98
C GLN A 213 0.81 16.57 -19.51
N TYR A 214 1.53 15.86 -18.65
CA TYR A 214 2.81 15.21 -18.97
C TYR A 214 2.71 13.68 -19.05
N PHE A 215 1.56 13.13 -18.67
CA PHE A 215 1.16 11.73 -18.81
C PHE A 215 2.06 10.75 -18.05
N PHE A 216 2.26 11.02 -16.75
CA PHE A 216 2.95 10.13 -15.83
C PHE A 216 2.33 10.22 -14.43
N PHE A 217 2.49 9.19 -13.61
CA PHE A 217 2.10 9.24 -12.20
C PHE A 217 3.16 10.01 -11.39
N ALA A 218 2.75 11.12 -10.78
CA ALA A 218 3.59 11.90 -9.90
C ALA A 218 3.33 11.52 -8.43
N ALA A 219 4.37 11.52 -7.61
CA ALA A 219 4.21 11.54 -6.16
C ALA A 219 3.64 12.91 -5.74
N VAL A 220 2.55 12.91 -4.97
CA VAL A 220 1.85 14.14 -4.54
C VAL A 220 2.25 14.50 -3.11
N GLU A 221 1.90 13.64 -2.14
CA GLU A 221 2.33 13.79 -0.75
C GLU A 221 3.54 12.89 -0.50
N GLN A 222 4.69 13.50 -0.23
CA GLN A 222 5.96 12.80 -0.04
C GLN A 222 6.90 13.55 0.90
N TYR A 223 7.76 12.81 1.60
CA TYR A 223 8.64 13.30 2.64
C TYR A 223 10.05 12.72 2.53
N LYS A 224 11.02 13.54 2.91
CA LYS A 224 12.38 13.09 3.24
C LYS A 224 12.34 12.37 4.58
N PHE A 225 13.38 11.60 4.88
CA PHE A 225 13.52 10.90 6.16
C PHE A 225 13.61 11.84 7.37
N ASP A 226 13.99 13.11 7.18
CA ASP A 226 13.95 14.12 8.26
C ASP A 226 12.53 14.70 8.53
N GLY A 227 11.51 14.21 7.82
CA GLY A 227 10.12 14.66 7.94
C GLY A 227 9.76 15.92 7.15
N THR A 228 10.71 16.54 6.45
CA THR A 228 10.41 17.68 5.57
C THR A 228 9.82 17.21 4.24
N PRO A 229 9.00 18.04 3.56
CA PRO A 229 8.46 17.68 2.24
C PRO A 229 9.56 17.34 1.22
N ALA A 230 9.36 16.25 0.48
CA ALA A 230 10.22 15.84 -0.62
C ALA A 230 9.71 16.37 -1.97
N GLY A 231 10.55 16.25 -3.00
CA GLY A 231 10.19 16.62 -4.36
C GLY A 231 11.32 16.33 -5.35
N MET A 232 11.18 16.82 -6.58
CA MET A 232 12.15 16.58 -7.65
C MET A 232 13.58 17.02 -7.25
N GLY A 233 14.48 16.05 -7.05
CA GLY A 233 15.87 16.29 -6.60
C GLY A 233 16.01 16.71 -5.14
N GLN A 234 14.94 16.64 -4.34
CA GLN A 234 14.90 16.98 -2.92
C GLN A 234 14.42 15.76 -2.13
N VAL A 235 15.33 14.82 -1.93
CA VAL A 235 15.07 13.49 -1.36
C VAL A 235 16.13 13.15 -0.30
N SER A 236 15.91 12.05 0.42
CA SER A 236 16.91 11.47 1.32
C SER A 236 17.89 10.58 0.57
N TYR A 237 19.03 10.32 1.19
CA TYR A 237 20.09 9.48 0.64
C TYR A 237 20.43 8.36 1.61
N LEU A 238 20.58 7.15 1.09
CA LEU A 238 21.09 5.99 1.82
C LEU A 238 22.24 5.38 1.03
N ARG A 239 23.41 5.20 1.67
CA ARG A 239 24.61 4.69 1.03
C ARG A 239 25.19 3.52 1.84
N PRO A 240 24.75 2.29 1.58
CA PRO A 240 25.37 1.11 2.16
C PRO A 240 26.71 0.83 1.49
N ASP A 241 27.76 0.56 2.27
CA ASP A 241 29.07 0.17 1.73
C ASP A 241 29.12 -1.33 1.36
N GLU A 242 28.21 -2.13 1.93
CA GLU A 242 27.98 -3.54 1.65
C GLU A 242 26.46 -3.83 1.68
N ASP A 243 26.03 -4.98 1.18
CA ASP A 243 24.63 -5.41 1.28
C ASP A 243 24.19 -5.40 2.74
N THR A 244 23.18 -4.59 3.08
CA THR A 244 22.85 -4.26 4.46
C THR A 244 21.35 -4.34 4.68
N ILE A 245 20.93 -5.02 5.75
CA ILE A 245 19.53 -5.06 6.17
C ILE A 245 19.23 -3.80 7.00
N TYR A 246 18.22 -3.04 6.57
CA TYR A 246 17.70 -1.90 7.31
C TYR A 246 16.28 -2.13 7.76
N GLU A 247 15.97 -1.66 8.96
CA GLU A 247 14.62 -1.36 9.40
C GLU A 247 14.32 0.12 9.12
N PHE A 248 13.29 0.38 8.33
CA PHE A 248 12.74 1.73 8.17
C PHE A 248 11.54 1.88 9.08
N ARG A 249 11.45 2.97 9.85
CA ARG A 249 10.32 3.30 10.72
C ARG A 249 9.81 4.70 10.42
N PHE A 250 8.68 4.78 9.74
CA PHE A 250 8.02 6.04 9.41
C PHE A 250 6.94 6.38 10.44
N ASP A 251 7.09 7.52 11.12
CA ASP A 251 6.07 8.04 12.03
C ASP A 251 5.07 8.91 11.26
N SER A 252 3.82 8.47 11.19
CA SER A 252 2.77 9.19 10.46
C SER A 252 2.38 10.54 11.08
N ASN A 253 2.72 10.81 12.35
CA ASN A 253 2.45 12.10 12.99
C ASN A 253 3.55 13.12 12.70
N THR A 254 4.81 12.74 12.88
CA THR A 254 5.96 13.64 12.69
C THR A 254 6.50 13.64 11.26
N LYS A 255 6.12 12.65 10.46
CA LYS A 255 6.62 12.35 9.11
C LYS A 255 8.10 11.95 9.05
N VAL A 256 8.76 11.81 10.19
CA VAL A 256 10.16 11.39 10.28
C VAL A 256 10.28 9.90 9.98
N THR A 257 11.35 9.52 9.29
CA THR A 257 11.71 8.12 9.05
C THR A 257 13.03 7.81 9.72
N GLU A 258 13.02 6.94 10.71
CA GLU A 258 14.25 6.37 11.26
C GLU A 258 14.73 5.24 10.36
N VAL A 259 16.04 5.17 10.15
CA VAL A 259 16.70 4.12 9.36
C VAL A 259 17.72 3.43 10.26
N ILE A 260 17.49 2.16 10.56
CA ILE A 260 18.25 1.40 11.54
C ILE A 260 18.91 0.21 10.85
N GLU A 261 20.24 0.17 10.85
CA GLU A 261 21.00 -1.00 10.40
C GLU A 261 20.75 -2.20 11.34
N CYS A 262 20.40 -3.34 10.76
CA CYS A 262 20.06 -4.58 11.46
C CYS A 262 21.04 -5.68 11.06
N LYS A 263 21.61 -6.37 12.06
CA LYS A 263 22.50 -7.52 11.83
C LYS A 263 21.81 -8.81 12.24
N PRO A 264 21.83 -9.88 11.41
CA PRO A 264 21.28 -11.16 11.81
C PRO A 264 21.89 -11.64 13.14
N GLY A 265 21.03 -11.98 14.09
CA GLY A 265 21.43 -12.39 15.44
C GLY A 265 21.84 -11.24 16.37
N GLN A 266 21.73 -9.98 15.94
CA GLN A 266 21.93 -8.80 16.79
C GLN A 266 20.97 -8.86 17.97
N VAL A 267 21.50 -8.68 19.17
CA VAL A 267 20.72 -8.56 20.41
C VAL A 267 20.77 -7.10 20.88
N VAL A 268 19.62 -6.57 21.29
CA VAL A 268 19.44 -5.21 21.79
C VAL A 268 18.68 -5.27 23.10
N GLU A 269 19.23 -4.67 24.15
CA GLU A 269 18.54 -4.51 25.42
C GLU A 269 17.33 -3.58 25.27
N LEU A 270 16.22 -3.97 25.88
CA LEU A 270 15.05 -3.09 25.98
C LEU A 270 15.36 -1.95 26.95
N PRO A 271 14.79 -0.74 26.76
CA PRO A 271 15.01 0.39 27.65
C PRO A 271 14.63 0.10 29.11
N THR A 272 13.69 -0.82 29.31
CA THR A 272 13.24 -1.32 30.60
C THR A 272 12.66 -2.73 30.43
N PRO A 273 12.61 -3.58 31.48
CA PRO A 273 11.92 -4.87 31.39
C PRO A 273 10.47 -4.70 30.94
N VAL A 274 9.97 -5.67 30.17
CA VAL A 274 8.61 -5.64 29.61
C VAL A 274 7.87 -6.92 29.96
N ILE A 275 6.66 -6.80 30.50
CA ILE A 275 5.72 -7.92 30.60
C ILE A 275 4.97 -8.02 29.27
N TYR A 276 4.95 -9.22 28.70
CA TYR A 276 4.28 -9.49 27.43
C TYR A 276 3.73 -10.92 27.40
N GLY A 277 2.84 -11.17 26.44
CA GLY A 277 2.12 -12.45 26.39
C GLY A 277 1.02 -12.51 25.35
N ASP A 278 0.21 -13.56 25.40
CA ASP A 278 -0.94 -13.70 24.51
C ASP A 278 -1.97 -12.56 24.70
N PHE A 279 -2.11 -12.04 25.92
CA PHE A 279 -3.01 -10.93 26.26
C PHE A 279 -2.73 -9.63 25.48
N ASN A 280 -1.48 -9.39 25.05
CA ASN A 280 -1.11 -8.22 24.25
C ASN A 280 -0.62 -8.58 22.84
N GLY A 281 -0.87 -9.81 22.38
CA GLY A 281 -0.44 -10.30 21.07
C GLY A 281 1.06 -10.47 20.94
N TRP A 282 1.75 -10.76 22.04
CA TRP A 282 3.20 -10.97 22.13
C TRP A 282 4.04 -9.71 21.83
N ASN A 283 3.49 -8.52 22.02
CA ASN A 283 4.19 -7.26 21.78
C ASN A 283 5.14 -6.92 22.94
N ILE A 284 6.42 -6.74 22.63
CA ILE A 284 7.46 -6.27 23.56
C ILE A 284 7.81 -4.78 23.38
N GLU A 285 7.27 -4.14 22.34
CA GLU A 285 7.45 -2.73 22.01
C GLU A 285 6.12 -2.10 21.54
N GLY A 286 6.09 -0.78 21.44
CA GLY A 286 4.91 -0.02 21.05
C GLY A 286 3.87 0.12 22.16
N PRO A 287 2.67 0.66 21.87
CA PRO A 287 1.68 1.03 22.88
C PRO A 287 1.02 -0.17 23.57
N LYS A 288 1.17 -1.38 23.02
CA LYS A 288 0.66 -2.62 23.62
C LYS A 288 1.66 -3.26 24.60
N ALA A 289 2.91 -2.78 24.64
CA ALA A 289 3.92 -3.29 25.56
C ALA A 289 3.63 -2.83 26.99
N VAL A 290 3.75 -3.74 27.97
CA VAL A 290 3.61 -3.40 29.39
C VAL A 290 5.00 -3.13 29.96
N LEU A 291 5.43 -1.88 29.87
CA LEU A 291 6.73 -1.43 30.37
C LEU A 291 6.75 -1.41 31.90
N LEU A 292 7.77 -2.00 32.51
CA LEU A 292 7.94 -1.94 33.96
C LEU A 292 8.77 -0.72 34.33
N GLU A 293 8.29 0.08 35.27
CA GLU A 293 8.97 1.28 35.74
C GLU A 293 9.99 0.94 36.84
N HIS A 294 11.20 1.45 36.73
CA HIS A 294 12.22 1.29 37.77
C HIS A 294 11.79 2.00 39.08
N LYS A 295 11.83 1.27 40.20
CA LYS A 295 11.48 1.77 41.55
C LYS A 295 12.69 1.89 42.50
N GLY A 296 13.89 1.56 42.04
CA GLY A 296 15.10 1.51 42.87
C GLY A 296 15.46 0.06 43.25
N ASP A 297 16.70 -0.12 43.70
CA ASP A 297 17.24 -1.41 44.16
C ASP A 297 17.08 -2.58 43.16
N GLY A 298 17.03 -2.27 41.86
CA GLY A 298 16.85 -3.27 40.81
C GLY A 298 15.41 -3.78 40.66
N LEU A 299 14.45 -3.17 41.35
CA LEU A 299 13.03 -3.50 41.25
C LEU A 299 12.34 -2.66 40.18
N TYR A 300 11.48 -3.32 39.40
CA TYR A 300 10.69 -2.73 38.34
C TYR A 300 9.23 -3.11 38.52
N THR A 301 8.29 -2.18 38.30
CA THR A 301 6.87 -2.45 38.52
C THR A 301 5.98 -1.97 37.39
N ALA A 302 4.92 -2.72 37.10
CA ALA A 302 3.84 -2.29 36.22
C ALA A 302 2.48 -2.70 36.81
N THR A 303 1.44 -1.96 36.43
CA THR A 303 0.05 -2.36 36.69
C THR A 303 -0.59 -2.80 35.38
N LEU A 304 -1.30 -3.93 35.40
CA LEU A 304 -2.02 -4.45 34.24
C LEU A 304 -3.38 -4.98 34.69
N THR A 305 -4.43 -4.54 34.02
CA THR A 305 -5.79 -5.06 34.18
C THR A 305 -6.02 -6.14 33.13
N LEU A 306 -6.36 -7.34 33.60
CA LEU A 306 -6.71 -8.47 32.73
C LEU A 306 -8.20 -8.79 32.90
N PRO A 307 -8.93 -9.03 31.79
CA PRO A 307 -10.30 -9.51 31.88
C PRO A 307 -10.32 -10.93 32.46
N ALA A 308 -11.49 -11.35 32.94
CA ALA A 308 -11.72 -12.73 33.37
C ALA A 308 -11.26 -13.70 32.27
N TYR A 309 -10.50 -14.73 32.64
CA TYR A 309 -10.05 -15.73 31.69
C TYR A 309 -11.18 -16.74 31.41
N ASP A 310 -11.72 -16.71 30.20
CA ASP A 310 -12.82 -17.56 29.74
C ASP A 310 -12.38 -18.72 28.82
N GLY A 311 -11.07 -18.85 28.58
CA GLY A 311 -10.48 -19.93 27.78
C GLY A 311 -10.38 -21.29 28.49
N GLU A 312 -10.12 -22.34 27.71
CA GLU A 312 -9.98 -23.72 28.21
C GLU A 312 -8.58 -24.04 28.81
N GLY A 313 -7.64 -23.10 28.74
CA GLY A 313 -6.24 -23.29 29.14
C GLY A 313 -5.92 -22.98 30.61
N GLN A 314 -4.61 -22.91 30.89
CA GLN A 314 -4.06 -22.62 32.22
C GLN A 314 -4.14 -21.13 32.62
N GLY A 315 -4.57 -20.25 31.72
CA GLY A 315 -4.61 -18.81 31.91
C GLY A 315 -3.92 -18.08 30.76
N TYR A 316 -3.79 -16.77 30.89
CA TYR A 316 -2.94 -15.96 30.01
C TYR A 316 -1.49 -16.41 30.12
N MET A 317 -0.81 -16.52 28.98
CA MET A 317 0.61 -16.84 28.90
C MET A 317 1.41 -15.56 29.05
N MET A 318 2.34 -15.51 30.01
CA MET A 318 3.06 -14.29 30.34
C MET A 318 4.54 -14.56 30.64
N LEU A 319 5.38 -13.59 30.28
CA LEU A 319 6.82 -13.59 30.50
C LEU A 319 7.30 -12.16 30.77
N VAL A 320 8.51 -12.04 31.32
CA VAL A 320 9.27 -10.78 31.37
C VAL A 320 10.39 -10.85 30.34
N CYS A 321 10.44 -9.89 29.42
CA CYS A 321 11.49 -9.75 28.41
C CYS A 321 12.47 -8.63 28.80
N LEU A 322 13.76 -8.88 28.65
CA LEU A 322 14.83 -7.91 28.89
C LEU A 322 15.50 -7.45 27.60
N SER A 323 15.64 -8.34 26.62
CA SER A 323 16.28 -8.02 25.34
C SER A 323 15.55 -8.64 24.17
N LYS A 324 15.75 -8.04 23.00
CA LYS A 324 15.23 -8.52 21.72
C LYS A 324 16.37 -8.90 20.79
N LYS A 325 16.11 -9.81 19.86
CA LYS A 325 17.02 -10.23 18.81
C LYS A 325 16.43 -10.05 17.44
N PHE A 326 17.27 -9.66 16.49
CA PHE A 326 16.91 -9.60 15.09
C PHE A 326 17.08 -10.98 14.47
N TYR A 327 15.96 -11.56 14.04
CA TYR A 327 15.90 -12.81 13.31
C TYR A 327 15.81 -12.49 11.81
N SER A 328 16.70 -13.08 11.03
CA SER A 328 16.61 -13.16 9.57
C SER A 328 16.76 -14.64 9.22
N ASP A 329 15.62 -15.34 9.20
CA ASP A 329 15.56 -16.78 9.03
C ASP A 329 14.42 -17.15 8.06
N GLN A 330 14.13 -18.45 7.93
CA GLN A 330 13.07 -18.98 7.05
C GLN A 330 11.65 -18.44 7.34
N TRP A 331 11.43 -17.80 8.50
CA TRP A 331 10.17 -17.16 8.89
C TRP A 331 10.17 -15.65 8.62
N GLY A 332 11.20 -15.14 7.94
CA GLY A 332 11.34 -13.74 7.56
C GLY A 332 12.16 -12.91 8.55
N MET A 333 12.26 -11.62 8.23
CA MET A 333 12.98 -10.62 9.02
C MET A 333 12.08 -10.04 10.11
N ARG A 334 12.52 -10.11 11.38
CA ARG A 334 11.72 -9.62 12.53
C ARG A 334 12.59 -9.40 13.77
N TRP A 335 12.17 -8.47 14.63
CA TRP A 335 12.57 -8.47 16.04
C TRP A 335 11.73 -9.48 16.83
N GLY A 336 12.35 -10.19 17.77
CA GLY A 336 11.65 -11.07 18.71
C GLY A 336 12.35 -11.11 20.07
N ALA A 337 11.68 -11.62 21.09
CA ALA A 337 12.26 -11.76 22.42
C ALA A 337 13.52 -12.67 22.41
N GLU A 338 14.55 -12.29 23.17
CA GLU A 338 15.79 -13.07 23.37
C GLU A 338 15.95 -13.43 24.85
N GLU A 339 16.44 -12.51 25.69
CA GLU A 339 16.56 -12.74 27.13
C GLU A 339 15.20 -12.52 27.80
N GLN A 340 14.63 -13.61 28.33
CA GLN A 340 13.28 -13.63 28.86
C GLN A 340 13.15 -14.64 30.01
N TYR A 341 12.25 -14.35 30.95
CA TYR A 341 12.10 -15.09 32.19
C TYR A 341 10.64 -15.38 32.51
N LYS A 342 10.41 -16.57 33.08
CA LYS A 342 9.18 -16.90 33.80
C LYS A 342 9.14 -16.14 35.12
N PHE A 343 7.96 -16.05 35.72
CA PHE A 343 7.76 -15.39 37.02
C PHE A 343 8.55 -16.05 38.16
N ASP A 344 8.89 -17.34 38.03
CA ASP A 344 9.77 -18.06 38.98
C ASP A 344 11.27 -17.76 38.81
N GLY A 345 11.64 -16.81 37.95
CA GLY A 345 13.03 -16.41 37.70
C GLY A 345 13.82 -17.33 36.78
N SER A 346 13.25 -18.44 36.33
CA SER A 346 13.94 -19.30 35.37
C SER A 346 13.84 -18.76 33.95
N HIS A 347 14.94 -18.91 33.22
CA HIS A 347 15.03 -18.50 31.81
C HIS A 347 13.96 -19.23 30.97
N ALA A 348 13.28 -18.49 30.11
CA ALA A 348 12.25 -19.03 29.23
C ALA A 348 12.77 -19.15 27.79
N GLY A 349 12.58 -20.32 27.20
CA GLY A 349 12.73 -20.55 25.76
C GLY A 349 11.37 -20.71 25.07
N MET A 350 11.41 -21.09 23.79
CA MET A 350 10.21 -21.33 23.00
C MET A 350 9.24 -22.30 23.70
N GLY A 351 8.00 -21.87 23.93
CA GLY A 351 6.94 -22.66 24.57
C GLY A 351 6.99 -22.72 26.10
N GLN A 352 7.94 -22.05 26.75
CA GLN A 352 8.02 -21.95 28.21
C GLN A 352 7.43 -20.61 28.66
N VAL A 353 6.39 -20.66 29.49
CA VAL A 353 5.64 -19.46 29.91
C VAL A 353 5.23 -19.55 31.38
N SER A 354 4.93 -18.42 31.99
CA SER A 354 4.12 -18.36 33.21
C SER A 354 2.64 -18.20 32.86
N TYR A 355 1.77 -18.59 33.78
CA TYR A 355 0.32 -18.51 33.58
C TYR A 355 -0.34 -17.65 34.66
N LEU A 356 -1.32 -16.85 34.24
CA LEU A 356 -2.19 -16.10 35.15
C LEU A 356 -3.65 -16.29 34.75
N LYS A 357 -4.48 -16.75 35.68
CA LYS A 357 -5.88 -17.11 35.42
C LYS A 357 -6.85 -16.30 36.31
N PRO A 358 -7.13 -15.04 35.96
CA PRO A 358 -8.09 -14.22 36.70
C PRO A 358 -9.52 -14.77 36.54
N PRO A 359 -10.27 -15.05 37.63
CA PRO A 359 -11.65 -15.54 37.55
C PRO A 359 -12.68 -14.44 37.24
N VAL A 360 -12.28 -13.18 37.46
CA VAL A 360 -13.02 -11.95 37.16
C VAL A 360 -12.03 -10.94 36.60
N GLU A 361 -12.50 -9.85 36.00
CA GLU A 361 -11.60 -8.75 35.66
C GLU A 361 -10.82 -8.31 36.90
N THR A 362 -9.48 -8.32 36.80
CA THR A 362 -8.59 -8.12 37.94
C THR A 362 -7.42 -7.25 37.53
N THR A 363 -7.12 -6.25 38.35
CA THR A 363 -5.92 -5.43 38.22
C THR A 363 -4.81 -5.99 39.08
N TYR A 364 -3.66 -6.26 38.47
CA TYR A 364 -2.47 -6.78 39.13
C TYR A 364 -1.36 -5.74 39.11
N ARG A 365 -0.64 -5.61 40.23
CA ARG A 365 0.68 -4.98 40.26
C ARG A 365 1.74 -6.07 40.19
N PHE A 366 2.56 -6.01 39.16
CA PHE A 366 3.73 -6.86 38.99
C PHE A 366 4.97 -6.14 39.51
N THR A 367 5.82 -6.86 40.21
CA THR A 367 7.15 -6.42 40.65
C THR A 367 8.18 -7.43 40.19
N PHE A 368 9.07 -7.01 39.30
CA PHE A 368 10.18 -7.78 38.79
C PHE A 368 11.49 -7.33 39.45
N ASP A 369 12.29 -8.28 39.90
CA ASP A 369 13.63 -8.05 40.45
C ASP A 369 14.69 -8.43 39.41
N ILE A 370 15.48 -7.46 38.95
CA ILE A 370 16.51 -7.68 37.92
C ILE A 370 17.66 -8.58 38.40
N VAL A 371 17.86 -8.73 39.71
CA VAL A 371 18.92 -9.56 40.31
C VAL A 371 18.47 -11.00 40.41
N SER A 372 17.31 -11.27 41.00
CA SER A 372 16.78 -12.64 41.13
C SER A 372 16.12 -13.15 39.86
N LYS A 373 15.71 -12.24 38.97
CA LYS A 373 14.87 -12.46 37.79
C LYS A 373 13.43 -12.90 38.11
N GLU A 374 13.07 -12.94 39.38
CA GLU A 374 11.72 -13.34 39.80
C GLU A 374 10.73 -12.19 39.59
N THR A 375 9.48 -12.56 39.30
CA THR A 375 8.36 -11.63 39.24
C THR A 375 7.30 -12.06 40.25
N VAL A 376 7.00 -11.16 41.18
CA VAL A 376 5.86 -11.32 42.09
C VAL A 376 4.71 -10.45 41.61
N PHE A 377 3.48 -10.87 41.91
CA PHE A 377 2.30 -10.08 41.59
C PHE A 377 1.28 -10.13 42.72
N GLU A 378 0.54 -9.03 42.85
CA GLU A 378 -0.53 -8.89 43.83
C GLU A 378 -1.73 -8.18 43.21
N VAL A 379 -2.92 -8.46 43.75
CA VAL A 379 -4.16 -7.78 43.33
C VAL A 379 -4.15 -6.36 43.89
N VAL A 380 -4.54 -5.40 43.06
CA VAL A 380 -4.73 -3.99 43.44
C VAL A 380 -6.23 -3.69 43.38
N ASP A 381 -6.77 -3.21 44.50
CA ASP A 381 -8.18 -2.80 44.62
C ASP A 381 -8.48 -1.46 43.91
#